data_AF-A0A7V0NMM2-F1
#
_entry.id   AF-A0A7V0NMM2-F1
#
_cell.length_a   1.000
_cell.length_b   1.000
_cell.length_c   1.000
_cell.angle_alpha   90.00
_cell.angle_beta   90.00
_cell.angle_gamma   90.00
#
_symmetry.space_group_name_H-M   'P 1'
#
loop_
_entity.id
_entity.type
_entity.pdbx_description
1 polymer ?
#
loop_
_entity_poly.entity_id
_entity_poly.type
_entity_poly.pdbx_seq_one_letter_code
_entity_poly.pdbx_strand_id
1 'polypeptide(L)' 'LYEHKVFAQGTIWGVNSFDQWGVELGKALAVAIIPELTEASDPEPLHDSSTNALIARYRAHRDSWFV' A
#
# COMPACT_ATOMS: atom_id res chain seq x y z
N LEU A 1 -18.00 4.86 26.69
CA LEU A 1 -17.88 3.43 27.07
C LEU A 1 -16.77 2.71 26.28
N TYR A 2 -16.65 2.87 24.95
CA TYR A 2 -15.70 2.11 24.13
C TYR A 2 -14.25 2.59 24.17
N GLU A 3 -13.98 3.90 24.20
CA GLU A 3 -12.61 4.43 24.21
C GLU A 3 -11.82 4.00 25.44
N HIS A 4 -12.40 4.11 26.63
CA HIS A 4 -11.76 3.63 27.86
C HIS A 4 -11.60 2.10 27.91
N LYS A 5 -12.46 1.34 27.22
CA LYS A 5 -12.27 -0.12 27.06
C LYS A 5 -11.03 -0.42 26.24
N VAL A 6 -10.86 0.25 25.09
CA VAL A 6 -9.67 0.10 24.23
C VAL A 6 -8.40 0.53 24.98
N PHE A 7 -8.46 1.65 25.70
CA PHE A 7 -7.35 2.12 26.54
C PHE A 7 -6.94 1.11 27.61
N ALA A 8 -7.91 0.53 28.35
CA ALA A 8 -7.63 -0.48 29.36
C ALA A 8 -6.98 -1.73 28.75
N GLN A 9 -7.47 -2.17 27.59
CA GLN A 9 -6.88 -3.30 26.85
C GLN A 9 -5.44 -3.01 26.41
N GLY A 10 -5.19 -1.83 25.84
CA GLY A 10 -3.84 -1.41 25.44
C GLY A 10 -2.86 -1.36 26.61
N THR A 11 -3.30 -0.85 27.76
CA THR A 11 -2.51 -0.81 29.00
C THR A 11 -2.14 -2.22 29.47
N ILE A 12 -3.10 -3.16 29.48
CA ILE A 12 -2.86 -4.55 29.88
C ILE A 12 -1.86 -5.24 28.95
N TRP A 13 -1.97 -5.00 27.64
CA TRP A 13 -1.07 -5.59 26.65
C TRP A 13 0.27 -4.88 26.51
N GLY A 14 0.48 -3.74 27.19
CA GLY A 14 1.69 -2.94 27.06
C GLY A 14 1.91 -2.37 25.66
N VAL A 15 0.82 -2.14 24.92
CA VAL A 15 0.86 -1.57 23.56
C VAL A 15 0.35 -0.13 23.60
N ASN A 16 1.00 0.75 22.85
CA ASN A 16 0.55 2.12 22.70
C ASN A 16 -0.67 2.19 21.78
N SER A 17 -1.85 2.43 22.35
CA SER A 17 -3.11 2.52 21.57
C SER A 17 -3.28 3.81 20.77
N PHE A 18 -2.33 4.74 20.87
CA PHE A 18 -2.41 6.07 20.26
C PHE A 18 -1.44 6.26 19.10
N ASP A 19 -0.54 5.30 18.82
CA ASP A 19 0.29 5.33 17.62
C ASP A 19 -0.32 4.52 16.46
N GLN A 20 0.24 4.74 15.27
CA GLN A 20 -0.25 4.19 14.01
C GLN A 20 0.92 3.92 13.03
N TRP A 21 2.10 3.51 13.52
CA TRP A 21 3.30 3.33 12.68
C TRP A 21 3.09 2.38 11.50
N GLY A 22 2.20 1.39 11.65
CA GLY A 22 1.90 0.39 10.61
C GLY A 22 1.34 0.96 9.30
N VAL A 23 0.94 2.23 9.25
CA VAL A 23 0.40 2.84 8.02
C VAL A 23 1.50 3.41 7.09
N GLU A 24 2.71 3.63 7.59
CA GLU A 24 3.71 4.44 6.90
C GLU A 24 4.31 3.72 5.69
N LEU A 25 4.69 2.45 5.85
CA LEU A 25 5.28 1.66 4.76
C LEU A 25 4.32 1.54 3.57
N GLY A 26 3.04 1.28 3.83
CA GLY A 26 2.03 1.19 2.77
C GLY A 26 1.87 2.51 1.99
N LYS A 27 1.91 3.65 2.69
CA LYS A 27 1.88 4.98 2.05
C LYS A 27 3.13 5.21 1.19
N ALA A 28 4.31 4.88 1.70
CA ALA A 28 5.56 5.04 0.96
C ALA A 28 5.59 4.17 -0.30
N LEU A 29 5.20 2.89 -0.19
CA LEU A 29 5.13 1.97 -1.33
C LEU A 29 4.10 2.43 -2.37
N ALA A 30 2.92 2.88 -1.95
CA ALA A 30 1.91 3.38 -2.86
C ALA A 30 2.42 4.60 -3.66
N VAL A 31 3.08 5.55 -2.99
CA VAL A 31 3.67 6.72 -3.66
C VAL A 31 4.73 6.30 -4.69
N ALA A 32 5.55 5.30 -4.38
CA ALA A 32 6.58 4.78 -5.29
C ALA A 32 5.99 4.03 -6.50
N ILE A 33 4.87 3.32 -6.33
CA ILE A 33 4.25 2.51 -7.40
C ILE A 33 3.44 3.38 -8.39
N ILE A 34 2.93 4.55 -7.99
CA ILE A 34 2.10 5.42 -8.85
C ILE A 34 2.73 5.68 -10.24
N PRO A 35 4.00 6.13 -10.35
CA PRO A 35 4.64 6.35 -11.64
C PRO A 35 4.66 5.10 -12.53
N GLU A 36 4.94 3.93 -11.96
CA GLU A 36 4.98 2.65 -12.68
C GLU A 36 3.61 2.27 -13.26
N LEU A 37 2.52 2.73 -12.63
CA LEU A 37 1.16 2.52 -13.14
C LEU A 37 0.71 3.57 -14.14
N THR A 38 1.24 4.79 -14.10
CA THR A 38 0.71 5.93 -14.87
C THR A 38 1.56 6.34 -16.07
N GLU A 39 2.88 6.18 -16.01
CA GLU A 39 3.78 6.64 -17.07
C GLU A 39 3.61 5.83 -18.36
N ALA A 40 3.92 6.44 -19.51
CA ALA A 40 3.74 5.80 -20.82
C ALA A 40 4.83 4.75 -21.11
N SER A 41 6.06 4.96 -20.64
CA SER A 41 7.15 3.98 -20.78
C SER A 41 6.91 2.77 -19.89
N ASP A 42 7.36 1.60 -20.36
CA ASP A 42 7.36 0.40 -19.55
C ASP A 42 8.39 0.53 -18.41
N PRO A 43 7.99 0.29 -17.15
CA PRO A 43 8.89 0.36 -16.02
C PRO A 43 9.84 -0.84 -16.00
N GLU A 44 11.08 -0.61 -15.56
CA GLU A 44 12.00 -1.69 -15.21
C GLU A 44 11.45 -2.48 -14.01
N PRO A 45 11.64 -3.82 -13.95
CA PRO A 45 11.14 -4.63 -12.85
C PRO A 45 11.91 -4.32 -11.56
N LEU A 46 11.27 -3.58 -10.65
CA LEU A 46 11.87 -3.08 -9.40
C LEU A 46 11.36 -3.81 -8.15
N HIS A 47 10.25 -4.52 -8.23
CA HIS A 47 9.61 -5.20 -7.09
C HIS A 47 9.75 -6.72 -7.17
N ASP A 48 9.13 -7.42 -6.22
CA ASP A 48 8.98 -8.86 -6.31
C ASP A 48 8.13 -9.27 -7.53
N SER A 49 8.20 -10.56 -7.90
CA SER A 49 7.55 -11.07 -9.12
C SER A 49 6.03 -10.94 -9.10
N SER A 50 5.39 -10.99 -7.92
CA SER A 50 3.93 -10.82 -7.80
C SER A 50 3.54 -9.38 -8.12
N THR A 51 4.23 -8.42 -7.51
CA THR A 51 3.98 -6.98 -7.71
C THR A 51 4.23 -6.57 -9.16
N ASN A 52 5.36 -6.97 -9.75
CA ASN A 52 5.67 -6.66 -11.16
C ASN A 52 4.63 -7.26 -12.12
N ALA A 53 4.19 -8.50 -11.88
CA ALA A 53 3.17 -9.15 -12.71
C ALA A 53 1.82 -8.43 -12.65
N LEU A 54 1.41 -7.93 -11.48
CA LEU A 54 0.17 -7.18 -11.31
C LEU A 54 0.24 -5.78 -11.95
N ILE A 55 1.40 -5.09 -11.87
CA ILE A 55 1.63 -3.81 -12.55
C ILE A 55 1.50 -3.99 -14.08
N ALA A 56 2.20 -4.99 -14.64
CA ALA A 56 2.12 -5.29 -16.07
C ALA A 56 0.69 -5.64 -16.51
N ARG A 57 -0.02 -6.46 -15.72
CA ARG A 57 -1.42 -6.80 -15.98
C ARG A 57 -2.32 -5.57 -15.96
N TYR A 58 -2.16 -4.69 -14.98
CA TYR A 58 -2.95 -3.46 -14.87
C TYR A 58 -2.77 -2.56 -16.09
N ARG A 59 -1.53 -2.29 -16.49
CA ARG A 59 -1.20 -1.43 -17.65
C ARG A 59 -1.82 -1.98 -18.94
N ALA A 60 -1.71 -3.29 -19.18
CA ALA A 60 -2.32 -3.92 -20.35
C ALA A 60 -3.84 -3.72 -20.43
N HIS A 61 -4.55 -3.79 -19.29
CA HIS A 61 -6.01 -3.57 -19.26
C HIS A 61 -6.37 -2.08 -19.38
N ARG A 62 -5.61 -1.19 -18.74
CA ARG A 62 -5.78 0.26 -18.85
C ARG A 62 -5.68 0.70 -20.31
N ASP A 63 -4.64 0.26 -21.01
CA ASP A 63 -4.38 0.69 -22.38
C ASP A 63 -5.40 0.08 -23.35
N SER A 64 -5.89 -1.13 -23.09
CA SER A 64 -6.98 -1.75 -23.87
C SER A 64 -8.33 -1.00 -23.79
N TRP A 65 -8.54 -0.18 -22.76
CA TRP A 65 -9.77 0.62 -22.61
C TRP A 65 -9.76 1.90 -23.45
N PHE A 66 -8.58 2.35 -23.90
CA PHE A 66 -8.41 3.57 -24.68
C PHE A 66 -8.19 3.31 -26.18
N VAL A 67 -8.34 2.05 -26.64
CA VAL A 67 -8.32 1.62 -28.05
C VAL A 67 -9.72 1.23 -28.50
#